data_AF-A0A7W5X6F8-F1
#
_entry.id   AF-A0A7W5X6F8-F1
#
_cell.length_a   1.000
_cell.length_b   1.000
_cell.length_c   1.000
_cell.angle_alpha   90.00
_cell.angle_beta   90.00
_cell.angle_gamma   90.00
#
_symmetry.space_group_name_H-M   'P 1'
#
loop_
_entity.id
_entity.type
_entity.pdbx_description
1 polymer ?
#
loop_
_entity_poly.entity_id
_entity_poly.type
_entity_poly.pdbx_seq_one_letter_code
_entity_poly.pdbx_strand_id
1 'polypeptide(L)'
;MKDELVAEIDRVAAANGQTRSSWMASVLANAVLAPENDDIPVLPIQGRGHPDDLVRVTVRLDRSEVEGIDTVAAPMKMTRNEWIKRTLRWQLWDKAGVLRLAPATQVEIVKLRKQVLLIGRNINQAVHAMNAANQPESSLDIARIAGPFIEKCEELNALLFTTRLALSAVIGAEVGYWTETHRGSVA
;
A
#
# COMPACT_ATOMS: atom_id res chain seq x y z
N MET A 1 26.59 24.20 -20.89
CA MET A 1 26.86 24.59 -22.29
C MET A 1 28.25 25.17 -22.33
N LYS A 2 29.03 24.96 -23.40
CA LYS A 2 30.34 25.63 -23.53
C LYS A 2 30.09 27.14 -23.65
N ASP A 3 30.74 27.95 -22.84
CA ASP A 3 30.51 29.40 -22.75
C ASP A 3 30.71 30.12 -24.10
N GLU A 4 31.56 29.57 -24.96
CA GLU A 4 31.77 30.02 -26.35
C GLU A 4 30.50 29.94 -27.20
N LEU A 5 29.68 28.90 -27.02
CA LEU A 5 28.41 28.76 -27.75
C LEU A 5 27.39 29.80 -27.28
N VAL A 6 27.40 30.15 -25.99
CA VAL A 6 26.47 31.17 -25.45
C VAL A 6 26.81 32.54 -26.03
N ALA A 7 28.10 32.88 -26.07
CA ALA A 7 28.57 34.13 -26.65
C ALA A 7 28.23 34.25 -28.14
N GLU A 8 28.32 33.15 -28.89
CA GLU A 8 27.97 33.13 -30.30
C GLU A 8 26.46 33.28 -30.53
N ILE A 9 25.63 32.63 -29.71
CA ILE A 9 24.17 32.80 -29.75
C ILE A 9 23.79 34.26 -29.45
N ASP A 10 24.43 34.91 -28.48
CA ASP A 10 24.18 36.32 -28.18
C ASP A 10 24.54 37.23 -29.35
N ARG A 11 25.70 36.99 -29.97
CA ARG A 11 26.16 37.76 -31.13
C ARG A 11 25.16 37.68 -32.27
N VAL A 12 24.68 36.48 -32.59
CA VAL A 12 23.73 36.26 -33.69
C VAL A 12 22.34 36.79 -33.34
N ALA A 13 21.87 36.63 -32.10
CA ALA A 13 20.60 37.20 -31.65
C ALA A 13 20.60 38.73 -31.75
N ALA A 14 21.67 39.38 -31.28
CA ALA A 14 21.85 40.83 -31.37
C ALA A 14 21.90 41.32 -32.83
N ALA A 15 22.57 40.59 -33.73
CA ALA A 15 22.60 40.90 -35.15
C ALA A 15 21.22 40.82 -35.83
N ASN A 16 20.30 40.02 -35.27
CA ASN A 16 18.91 39.92 -35.72
C ASN A 16 17.96 40.86 -34.96
N GLY A 17 18.47 41.75 -34.11
CA GLY A 17 17.66 42.67 -33.29
C GLY A 17 16.79 41.96 -32.26
N GLN A 18 17.13 40.73 -31.89
CA GLN A 18 16.34 39.88 -31.00
C GLN A 18 17.09 39.63 -29.69
N THR A 19 16.33 39.35 -28.63
CA THR A 19 16.91 38.80 -27.40
C THR A 19 17.31 37.34 -27.62
N ARG A 20 18.28 36.85 -26.85
CA ARG A 20 18.75 35.44 -26.90
C ARG A 20 17.59 34.44 -26.91
N SER A 21 16.64 34.60 -25.99
CA SER A 21 15.48 33.71 -25.86
C SER A 21 14.52 33.82 -27.04
N SER A 22 14.28 35.02 -27.57
CA SER A 22 13.45 35.21 -28.76
C SER A 22 14.10 34.57 -29.99
N TRP A 23 15.40 34.77 -30.18
CA TRP A 23 16.13 34.21 -31.31
C TRP A 23 16.16 32.68 -31.25
N MET A 24 16.45 32.10 -30.08
CA MET A 24 16.40 30.64 -29.89
C MET A 24 15.00 30.08 -30.15
N ALA A 25 13.94 30.73 -29.66
CA ALA A 25 12.58 30.30 -29.91
C ALA A 25 12.20 30.34 -31.40
N SER A 26 12.58 31.41 -32.11
CA SER A 26 12.34 31.53 -33.56
C SER A 26 13.13 30.50 -34.37
N VAL A 27 14.40 30.27 -34.03
CA VAL A 27 15.23 29.26 -34.70
C VAL A 27 14.68 27.86 -34.47
N LEU A 28 14.27 27.53 -33.23
CA LEU A 28 13.64 26.25 -32.93
C LEU A 28 12.29 26.09 -33.63
N ALA A 29 11.45 27.12 -33.67
CA ALA A 29 10.19 27.07 -34.39
C ALA A 29 10.40 26.86 -35.90
N ASN A 30 11.34 27.59 -36.50
CA ASN A 30 11.66 27.45 -37.92
C ASN A 30 12.27 26.08 -38.24
N ALA A 31 13.11 25.55 -37.34
CA ALA A 31 13.65 24.21 -37.47
C ALA A 31 12.54 23.16 -37.40
N VAL A 32 11.62 23.26 -36.43
CA VAL A 32 10.50 22.33 -36.29
C VAL A 32 9.54 22.38 -37.48
N LEU A 33 9.34 23.57 -38.08
CA LEU A 33 8.46 23.78 -39.22
C LEU A 33 9.16 23.59 -40.58
N ALA A 34 10.43 23.15 -40.58
CA ALA A 34 11.15 22.91 -41.83
C ALA A 34 10.55 21.69 -42.55
N PRO A 35 10.29 21.77 -43.88
CA PRO A 35 9.67 20.67 -44.64
C PRO A 35 10.43 19.34 -44.57
N GLU A 36 11.74 19.42 -44.31
CA GLU A 36 12.65 18.28 -44.09
C GLU A 36 12.25 17.43 -42.88
N ASN A 37 11.49 18.02 -41.96
CA ASN A 37 11.08 17.41 -40.70
C ASN A 37 9.63 16.88 -40.72
N ASP A 38 8.90 17.04 -41.83
CA ASP A 38 7.53 16.55 -41.99
C ASP A 38 7.45 15.00 -41.95
N ASP A 39 8.53 14.32 -42.37
CA ASP A 39 8.64 12.86 -42.41
C ASP A 39 9.41 12.27 -41.22
N ILE A 40 9.70 13.05 -40.16
CA ILE A 40 10.31 12.49 -38.94
C ILE A 40 9.32 11.48 -38.36
N PRO A 41 9.72 10.20 -38.17
CA PRO A 41 8.87 9.24 -37.51
C PRO A 41 8.47 9.76 -36.13
N VAL A 42 7.18 10.00 -35.92
CA VAL A 42 6.63 10.23 -34.58
C VAL A 42 6.79 8.92 -33.82
N LEU A 43 7.95 8.73 -33.21
CA LEU A 43 8.14 7.65 -32.26
C LEU A 43 7.08 7.88 -31.18
N PRO A 44 6.23 6.89 -30.87
CA PRO A 44 5.31 7.00 -29.76
C PRO A 44 6.15 7.39 -28.55
N ILE A 45 5.76 8.46 -27.86
CA ILE A 45 6.45 8.96 -26.68
C ILE A 45 6.70 7.76 -25.76
N GLN A 46 7.96 7.30 -25.68
CA GLN A 46 8.40 6.25 -24.76
C GLN A 46 8.44 6.83 -23.33
N GLY A 47 7.30 7.36 -22.88
CA GLY A 47 7.18 8.17 -21.66
C GLY A 47 6.23 7.59 -20.63
N ARG A 48 5.65 6.42 -20.86
CA ARG A 48 5.00 5.67 -19.80
C ARG A 48 5.69 4.33 -19.73
N GLY A 49 6.55 4.18 -18.72
CA GLY A 49 7.15 2.89 -18.37
C GLY A 49 6.09 1.79 -18.25
N HIS A 50 6.56 0.55 -18.10
CA HIS A 50 5.67 -0.58 -17.86
C HIS A 50 4.70 -0.25 -16.71
N PRO A 51 3.43 -0.68 -16.74
CA PRO A 51 2.46 -0.41 -15.68
C PRO A 51 2.95 -0.78 -14.26
N ASP A 52 3.91 -1.68 -14.17
CA ASP A 52 4.53 -2.17 -12.93
C ASP A 52 5.86 -1.47 -12.57
N ASP A 53 6.28 -0.47 -13.34
CA ASP A 53 7.54 0.25 -13.09
C ASP A 53 7.44 1.11 -11.81
N LEU A 54 8.46 1.01 -10.97
CA LEU A 54 8.59 1.84 -9.78
C LEU A 54 9.11 3.22 -10.16
N VAL A 55 8.22 4.23 -10.13
CA VAL A 55 8.59 5.63 -10.36
C VAL A 55 8.95 6.32 -9.05
N ARG A 56 10.10 7.01 -9.01
CA ARG A 56 10.51 7.83 -7.85
C ARG A 56 9.85 9.21 -7.92
N VAL A 57 9.08 9.55 -6.90
CA VAL A 57 8.53 10.90 -6.70
C VAL A 57 9.32 11.60 -5.60
N THR A 58 9.75 12.85 -5.83
CA THR A 58 10.42 13.68 -4.83
C THR A 58 9.53 14.86 -4.49
N VAL A 59 9.23 15.04 -3.20
CA VAL A 59 8.40 16.13 -2.68
C VAL A 59 9.21 16.89 -1.64
N ARG A 60 9.13 18.22 -1.67
CA ARG A 60 9.66 19.08 -0.60
C ARG A 60 8.51 19.41 0.34
N LEU A 61 8.71 19.16 1.62
CA LEU A 61 7.76 19.44 2.70
C LEU A 61 8.47 20.30 3.74
N ASP A 62 7.72 21.17 4.38
CA ASP A 62 8.20 21.93 5.52
C ASP A 62 8.42 21.01 6.73
N ARG A 63 9.29 21.45 7.64
CA ARG A 63 9.63 20.69 8.84
C ARG A 63 8.40 20.35 9.69
N SER A 64 7.46 21.28 9.81
CA SER A 64 6.22 21.09 10.56
C SER A 64 5.32 20.01 9.94
N GLU A 65 5.26 19.93 8.60
CA GLU A 65 4.51 18.89 7.90
C GLU A 65 5.13 17.51 8.14
N VAL A 66 6.46 17.45 8.09
CA VAL A 66 7.24 16.23 8.35
C VAL A 66 7.01 15.71 9.78
N GLU A 67 7.04 16.60 10.77
CA GLU A 67 6.76 16.27 12.18
C GLU A 67 5.29 15.86 12.40
N GLY A 68 4.37 16.51 11.68
CA GLY A 68 2.96 16.12 11.64
C GLY A 68 2.77 14.70 11.15
N ILE A 69 3.45 14.33 10.05
CA ILE A 69 3.42 12.96 9.51
C ILE A 69 3.95 11.95 10.54
N ASP A 70 5.07 12.24 11.19
CA ASP A 70 5.65 11.33 12.18
C ASP A 70 4.69 11.12 13.37
N THR A 71 4.02 12.19 13.80
CA THR A 71 3.04 12.14 14.89
C THR A 71 1.86 11.23 14.55
N VAL A 72 1.30 11.32 13.33
CA VAL A 72 0.16 10.48 12.93
C VAL A 72 0.57 9.06 12.54
N ALA A 73 1.80 8.86 12.07
CA ALA A 73 2.32 7.55 11.66
C ALA A 73 2.77 6.69 12.85
N ALA A 74 3.22 7.32 13.94
CA ALA A 74 3.78 6.62 15.10
C ALA A 74 2.83 5.60 15.76
N PRO A 75 1.53 5.91 16.02
CA PRO A 75 0.60 4.95 16.60
C PRO A 75 0.40 3.70 15.73
N MET A 76 0.49 3.86 14.40
CA MET A 76 0.34 2.77 13.43
C MET A 76 1.64 1.99 13.18
N LYS A 77 2.74 2.39 13.83
CA LYS A 77 4.09 1.86 13.62
C LYS A 77 4.54 1.94 12.16
N MET A 78 4.17 3.03 11.48
CA MET A 78 4.57 3.29 10.11
C MET A 78 5.77 4.24 10.08
N THR A 79 6.67 4.02 9.13
CA THR A 79 7.63 5.03 8.73
C THR A 79 6.94 6.14 7.94
N ARG A 80 7.57 7.32 7.88
CA ARG A 80 7.09 8.46 7.08
C ARG A 80 6.81 8.08 5.62
N ASN A 81 7.72 7.34 4.99
CA ASN A 81 7.55 6.89 3.61
C ASN A 81 6.39 5.91 3.43
N GLU A 82 6.14 5.04 4.41
CA GLU A 82 4.99 4.13 4.38
C GLU A 82 3.68 4.89 4.51
N TRP A 83 3.61 5.85 5.43
CA TRP A 83 2.44 6.70 5.60
C TRP A 83 2.17 7.53 4.32
N ILE A 84 3.18 8.22 3.77
CA ILE A 84 3.03 9.02 2.53
C ILE A 84 2.55 8.15 1.38
N LYS A 85 3.21 7.00 1.13
CA LYS A 85 2.77 6.08 0.08
C LYS A 85 1.32 5.71 0.28
N ARG A 86 0.94 5.32 1.50
CA ARG A 86 -0.42 4.87 1.83
C ARG A 86 -1.46 5.97 1.65
N THR A 87 -1.18 7.18 2.09
CA THR A 87 -2.06 8.36 1.89
C THR A 87 -2.28 8.63 0.41
N LEU A 88 -1.21 8.61 -0.41
CA LEU A 88 -1.33 8.76 -1.87
C LEU A 88 -2.13 7.61 -2.50
N ARG A 89 -1.86 6.36 -2.10
CA ARG A 89 -2.61 5.20 -2.57
C ARG A 89 -4.10 5.34 -2.26
N TRP A 90 -4.42 5.79 -1.06
CA TRP A 90 -5.79 5.93 -0.60
C TRP A 90 -6.59 6.95 -1.42
N GLN A 91 -5.98 8.07 -1.81
CA GLN A 91 -6.63 9.07 -2.67
C GLN A 91 -6.82 8.59 -4.11
N LEU A 92 -6.02 7.62 -4.57
CA LEU A 92 -6.02 7.13 -5.95
C LEU A 92 -6.81 5.83 -6.15
N TRP A 93 -6.90 4.98 -5.13
CA TRP A 93 -7.62 3.71 -5.17
C TRP A 93 -8.89 3.78 -4.34
N ASP A 94 -10.03 3.74 -5.02
CA ASP A 94 -11.39 3.64 -4.51
C ASP A 94 -11.68 2.31 -3.77
N LYS A 95 -10.78 1.33 -3.86
CA LYS A 95 -10.90 0.01 -3.23
C LYS A 95 -9.94 -0.14 -2.05
N ALA A 96 -10.47 0.09 -0.85
CA ALA A 96 -9.80 -0.15 0.44
C ALA A 96 -9.15 -1.54 0.55
N GLY A 97 -9.65 -2.54 -0.18
CA GLY A 97 -9.17 -3.93 -0.14
C GLY A 97 -7.80 -4.19 -0.79
N VAL A 98 -7.25 -3.25 -1.56
CA VAL A 98 -5.93 -3.42 -2.21
C VAL A 98 -4.80 -2.79 -1.36
N LEU A 99 -5.15 -2.07 -0.29
CA LEU A 99 -4.16 -1.50 0.62
C LEU A 99 -3.66 -2.59 1.60
N ARG A 100 -2.36 -2.87 1.55
CA ARG A 100 -1.66 -3.69 2.55
C ARG A 100 -1.98 -3.13 3.93
N LEU A 101 -2.33 -3.94 4.92
CA LEU A 101 -2.64 -3.47 6.29
C LEU A 101 -1.44 -2.75 6.94
N ALA A 102 -1.70 -1.86 7.90
CA ALA A 102 -0.66 -1.24 8.71
C ALA A 102 0.21 -2.30 9.42
N PRO A 103 1.52 -2.06 9.66
CA PRO A 103 2.37 -3.02 10.36
C PRO A 103 1.80 -3.44 11.72
N ALA A 104 1.25 -2.50 12.49
CA ALA A 104 0.58 -2.79 13.75
C ALA A 104 -0.59 -3.79 13.57
N THR A 105 -1.46 -3.54 12.59
CA THR A 105 -2.58 -4.43 12.26
C THR A 105 -2.12 -5.80 11.76
N GLN A 106 -1.10 -5.84 10.90
CA GLN A 106 -0.54 -7.11 10.42
C GLN A 106 -0.03 -7.97 11.57
N VAL A 107 0.65 -7.37 12.55
CA VAL A 107 1.14 -8.09 13.74
C VAL A 107 -0.02 -8.69 14.53
N GLU A 108 -1.11 -7.94 14.74
CA GLU A 108 -2.28 -8.45 15.46
C GLU A 108 -2.96 -9.59 14.67
N ILE A 109 -3.13 -9.47 13.35
CA ILE A 109 -3.68 -10.56 12.53
C ILE A 109 -2.80 -11.81 12.59
N VAL A 110 -1.47 -11.66 12.60
CA VAL A 110 -0.55 -12.81 12.74
C VAL A 110 -0.74 -13.51 14.09
N LYS A 111 -0.95 -12.77 15.19
CA LYS A 111 -1.24 -13.35 16.51
C LYS A 111 -2.55 -14.13 16.48
N LEU A 112 -3.61 -13.54 15.90
CA LEU A 112 -4.91 -14.19 15.77
C LEU A 112 -4.83 -15.46 14.93
N ARG A 113 -4.10 -15.43 13.79
CA ARG A 113 -3.85 -16.61 12.96
C ARG A 113 -3.18 -17.75 13.76
N LYS A 114 -2.19 -17.43 14.60
CA LYS A 114 -1.52 -18.43 15.44
C LYS A 114 -2.48 -19.07 16.44
N GLN A 115 -3.36 -18.27 17.06
CA GLN A 115 -4.39 -18.78 17.96
C GLN A 115 -5.36 -19.73 17.24
N VAL A 116 -5.84 -19.35 16.05
CA VAL A 116 -6.71 -20.21 15.23
C VAL A 116 -6.02 -21.52 14.81
N LEU A 117 -4.73 -21.51 14.50
CA LEU A 117 -3.98 -22.74 14.18
C LEU A 117 -3.83 -23.67 15.40
N LEU A 118 -3.59 -23.11 16.59
CA LEU A 118 -3.51 -23.89 17.83
C LEU A 118 -4.86 -24.54 18.17
N ILE A 119 -5.94 -23.78 18.02
CA ILE A 119 -7.34 -24.24 18.09
C ILE A 119 -7.54 -25.46 17.18
N GLY A 120 -7.22 -25.34 15.89
CA GLY A 120 -7.40 -26.44 14.93
C GLY A 120 -6.62 -27.71 15.30
N ARG A 121 -5.40 -27.56 15.85
CA ARG A 121 -4.60 -28.70 16.32
C ARG A 121 -5.24 -29.41 17.52
N ASN A 122 -5.73 -28.64 18.49
CA ASN A 122 -6.37 -29.20 19.68
C ASN A 122 -7.66 -29.95 19.32
N ILE A 123 -8.46 -29.43 18.38
CA ILE A 123 -9.65 -30.13 17.86
C ILE A 123 -9.23 -31.45 17.21
N ASN A 124 -8.24 -31.42 16.31
CA ASN A 124 -7.78 -32.64 15.63
C ASN A 124 -7.27 -33.69 16.63
N GLN A 125 -6.53 -33.28 17.65
CA GLN A 125 -6.06 -34.19 18.70
C GLN A 125 -7.22 -34.82 19.47
N ALA A 126 -8.22 -34.02 19.84
CA ALA A 126 -9.39 -34.51 20.54
C ALA A 126 -10.22 -35.48 19.68
N VAL A 127 -10.40 -35.18 18.40
CA VAL A 127 -11.05 -36.08 17.44
C VAL A 127 -10.26 -37.37 17.26
N HIS A 128 -8.93 -37.31 17.14
CA HIS A 128 -8.10 -38.51 17.07
C HIS A 128 -8.17 -39.35 18.34
N ALA A 129 -8.15 -38.72 19.52
CA ALA A 129 -8.31 -39.40 20.80
C ALA A 129 -9.68 -40.07 20.91
N MET A 130 -10.74 -39.41 20.44
CA MET A 130 -12.10 -39.96 20.43
C MET A 130 -12.24 -41.11 19.43
N ASN A 131 -11.67 -40.99 18.23
CA ASN A 131 -11.64 -42.08 17.25
C ASN A 131 -10.83 -43.29 17.74
N ALA A 132 -9.73 -43.07 18.46
CA ALA A 132 -8.97 -44.15 19.09
C ALA A 132 -9.76 -44.81 20.22
N ALA A 133 -10.47 -44.02 21.04
CA ALA A 133 -11.32 -44.53 22.11
C ALA A 133 -12.51 -45.35 21.59
N ASN A 134 -12.98 -45.08 20.37
CA ASN A 134 -14.12 -45.77 19.73
C ASN A 134 -13.71 -47.01 18.91
N GLN A 135 -12.45 -47.45 18.96
CA GLN A 135 -12.01 -48.68 18.28
C GLN A 135 -12.55 -49.94 19.01
N PRO A 136 -12.85 -51.04 18.29
CA PRO A 136 -13.50 -52.23 18.86
C PRO A 136 -12.75 -52.89 20.04
N GLU A 137 -11.44 -52.70 20.14
CA GLU A 137 -10.57 -53.25 21.20
C GLU A 137 -10.21 -52.24 22.29
N SER A 138 -10.78 -51.03 22.23
CA SER A 138 -10.47 -49.94 23.17
C SER A 138 -11.20 -50.09 24.50
N SER A 139 -10.47 -50.02 25.61
CA SER A 139 -11.02 -50.06 26.97
C SER A 139 -11.47 -48.68 27.51
N LEU A 140 -11.56 -47.65 26.66
CA LEU A 140 -11.88 -46.27 27.06
C LEU A 140 -13.38 -46.01 27.02
N ASP A 141 -13.92 -45.53 28.14
CA ASP A 141 -15.32 -45.12 28.27
C ASP A 141 -15.60 -43.81 27.51
N ILE A 142 -16.23 -43.92 26.35
CA ILE A 142 -16.54 -42.83 25.41
C ILE A 142 -17.43 -41.77 26.06
N ALA A 143 -18.35 -42.17 26.95
CA ALA A 143 -19.25 -41.24 27.63
C ALA A 143 -18.49 -40.29 28.57
N ARG A 144 -17.40 -40.77 29.17
CA ARG A 144 -16.51 -39.99 30.04
C ARG A 144 -15.70 -38.95 29.27
N ILE A 145 -15.41 -39.18 27.99
CA ILE A 145 -14.59 -38.30 27.14
C ILE A 145 -15.46 -37.26 26.41
N ALA A 146 -16.73 -37.58 26.14
CA ALA A 146 -17.67 -36.69 25.47
C ALA A 146 -17.93 -35.38 26.23
N GLY A 147 -18.03 -35.41 27.56
CA GLY A 147 -18.24 -34.21 28.38
C GLY A 147 -17.10 -33.17 28.26
N PRO A 148 -15.84 -33.55 28.56
CA PRO A 148 -14.68 -32.67 28.36
C PRO A 148 -14.50 -32.20 26.91
N PHE A 149 -14.93 -33.00 25.93
CA PHE A 149 -14.88 -32.61 24.52
C PHE A 149 -15.89 -31.52 24.16
N ILE A 150 -17.13 -31.62 24.67
CA ILE A 150 -18.16 -30.59 24.49
C ILE A 150 -17.72 -29.29 25.15
N GLU A 151 -17.19 -29.35 26.37
CA GLU A 151 -16.67 -28.19 27.09
C GLU A 151 -15.53 -27.50 26.31
N LYS A 152 -14.62 -28.29 25.70
CA LYS A 152 -13.61 -27.71 24.79
C LYS A 152 -14.19 -27.14 23.50
N CYS A 153 -15.26 -27.70 22.94
CA CYS A 153 -15.94 -27.09 21.80
C CYS A 153 -16.59 -25.74 22.16
N GLU A 154 -17.13 -25.59 23.37
CA GLU A 154 -17.70 -24.34 23.85
C GLU A 154 -16.63 -23.26 24.09
N GLU A 155 -15.52 -23.61 24.76
CA GLU A 155 -14.36 -22.73 24.91
C GLU A 155 -13.83 -22.26 23.55
N LEU A 156 -13.82 -23.16 22.57
CA LEU A 156 -13.36 -22.88 21.21
C LEU A 156 -14.28 -21.90 20.49
N ASN A 157 -15.60 -22.09 20.59
CA ASN A 157 -16.58 -21.17 20.03
C ASN A 157 -16.46 -19.78 20.65
N ALA A 158 -16.27 -19.69 21.98
CA ALA A 158 -16.06 -18.43 22.68
C ALA A 158 -14.80 -17.72 22.15
N LEU A 159 -13.67 -18.44 22.03
CA LEU A 159 -12.41 -17.89 21.55
C LEU A 159 -12.49 -17.43 20.07
N LEU A 160 -13.18 -18.18 19.21
CA LEU A 160 -13.43 -17.79 17.82
C LEU A 160 -14.26 -16.51 17.74
N PHE A 161 -15.28 -16.37 18.59
CA PHE A 161 -16.12 -15.18 18.65
C PHE A 161 -15.33 -13.95 19.11
N THR A 162 -14.54 -14.08 20.18
CA THR A 162 -13.64 -13.02 20.67
C THR A 162 -12.62 -12.63 19.61
N THR A 163 -12.03 -13.61 18.92
CA THR A 163 -11.08 -13.39 17.82
C THR A 163 -11.71 -12.64 16.66
N ARG A 164 -12.92 -13.04 16.24
CA ARG A 164 -13.68 -12.34 15.19
C ARG A 164 -13.96 -10.90 15.57
N LEU A 165 -14.42 -10.64 16.80
CA LEU A 165 -14.69 -9.28 17.27
C LEU A 165 -13.43 -8.42 17.27
N ALA A 166 -12.31 -8.95 17.78
CA ALA A 166 -11.03 -8.25 17.76
C ALA A 166 -10.56 -7.94 16.33
N LEU A 167 -10.68 -8.89 15.41
CA LEU A 167 -10.33 -8.70 14.01
C LEU A 167 -11.20 -7.61 13.35
N SER A 168 -12.52 -7.67 13.54
CA SER A 168 -13.45 -6.66 13.02
C SER A 168 -13.19 -5.28 13.59
N ALA A 169 -12.85 -5.17 14.88
CA ALA A 169 -12.54 -3.89 15.52
C ALA A 169 -11.25 -3.28 14.95
N VAL A 170 -10.17 -4.07 14.83
CA VAL A 170 -8.87 -3.56 14.33
C VAL A 170 -8.96 -3.20 12.85
N ILE A 171 -9.54 -4.07 12.01
CA ILE A 171 -9.71 -3.79 10.58
C ILE A 171 -10.69 -2.63 10.37
N GLY A 172 -11.80 -2.60 11.13
CA GLY A 172 -12.79 -1.54 11.06
C GLY A 172 -12.22 -0.18 11.45
N ALA A 173 -11.42 -0.10 12.52
CA ALA A 173 -10.75 1.14 12.93
C ALA A 173 -9.75 1.62 11.88
N GLU A 174 -8.96 0.72 11.30
CA GLU A 174 -8.03 1.09 10.23
C GLU A 174 -8.78 1.58 8.99
N VAL A 175 -9.80 0.85 8.53
CA VAL A 175 -10.61 1.26 7.38
C VAL A 175 -11.32 2.59 7.65
N GLY A 176 -11.91 2.76 8.83
CA GLY A 176 -12.59 3.99 9.26
C GLY A 176 -11.67 5.20 9.27
N TYR A 177 -10.46 5.07 9.83
CA TYR A 177 -9.46 6.14 9.80
C TYR A 177 -9.21 6.65 8.38
N TRP A 178 -9.17 5.76 7.38
CA TRP A 178 -8.91 6.18 6.01
C TRP A 178 -10.17 6.63 5.26
N THR A 179 -11.34 6.00 5.48
CA THR A 179 -12.60 6.33 4.78
C THR A 179 -13.30 7.57 5.34
N GLU A 180 -13.32 7.77 6.66
CA GLU A 180 -14.00 8.90 7.29
C GLU A 180 -13.24 10.22 7.05
N THR A 181 -11.91 10.16 7.06
CA THR A 181 -11.06 11.30 6.67
C THR A 181 -11.32 11.76 5.24
N HIS A 182 -11.63 10.83 4.32
CA HIS A 182 -12.01 11.18 2.94
C HIS A 182 -13.40 11.85 2.88
N ARG A 183 -14.36 11.44 3.72
CA ARG A 183 -15.70 12.06 3.74
C ARG A 183 -15.67 13.50 4.29
N GLY A 184 -14.73 13.80 5.20
CA GLY A 184 -14.54 15.14 5.76
C GLY A 184 -13.89 16.16 4.82
N SER A 185 -13.29 15.75 3.69
CA SER A 185 -12.64 16.66 2.73
C SER A 185 -13.47 16.96 1.48
N VAL A 186 -14.73 16.49 1.41
CA VAL A 186 -15.65 16.68 0.28
C VAL A 186 -16.87 17.53 0.69
N ALA A 187 -16.76 18.25 1.81
CA ALA A 187 -17.73 19.26 2.25
C ALA A 187 -17.06 20.64 2.22
#